data_AF-A0A1H2Y0X9-F1
#
_entry.id   AF-A0A1H2Y0X9-F1
#
_cell.length_a   1.000
_cell.length_b   1.000
_cell.length_c   1.000
_cell.angle_alpha   90.00
_cell.angle_beta   90.00
_cell.angle_gamma   90.00
#
_symmetry.space_group_name_H-M   'P 1'
#
loop_
_entity.id
_entity.type
_entity.pdbx_description
1 polymer ?
#
loop_
_entity_poly.entity_id
_entity_poly.type
_entity_poly.pdbx_seq_one_letter_code
_entity_poly.pdbx_strand_id
1 'polypeptide(L)'
;MKAIENVFVLENTSKKNSKGKSNKWDKCLTDYKNYFKEYKKHYENSKNGDKVSLSQYPYMRARWEVLKERIIKAHSNNCLTKKQIQKVVKINMKIVKTCF
;
A
#
# COMPACT_ATOMS: atom_id res chain seq x y z
N MET A 1 36.06 9.12 -38.56
CA MET A 1 34.69 9.08 -38.04
C MET A 1 34.59 8.00 -36.96
N LYS A 2 34.84 8.33 -35.68
CA LYS A 2 34.85 7.36 -34.55
C LYS A 2 34.20 7.94 -33.27
N ALA A 3 33.22 8.83 -33.42
CA ALA A 3 32.52 9.44 -32.29
C ALA A 3 31.03 9.06 -32.21
N ILE A 4 30.48 8.39 -33.24
CA ILE A 4 29.03 8.20 -33.36
C ILE A 4 28.61 6.76 -32.98
N GLU A 5 29.50 5.76 -33.05
CA GLU A 5 29.16 4.38 -32.65
C GLU A 5 29.14 4.17 -31.12
N ASN A 6 29.82 5.02 -30.34
CA ASN A 6 29.85 4.87 -28.88
C ASN A 6 28.63 5.49 -28.15
N VAL A 7 27.79 6.27 -28.84
CA VAL A 7 26.57 6.84 -28.25
C VAL A 7 25.40 5.84 -28.35
N PHE A 8 25.38 4.96 -29.35
CA PHE A 8 24.25 4.06 -29.61
C PHE A 8 24.31 2.72 -28.84
N VAL A 9 25.48 2.35 -28.28
CA VAL A 9 25.65 1.09 -27.54
C VAL A 9 25.31 1.22 -26.04
N LEU A 10 25.20 2.44 -25.52
CA LEU A 10 24.86 2.69 -24.11
C LEU A 10 23.35 2.61 -23.80
N GLU A 11 22.49 2.55 -24.82
CA GLU A 11 21.04 2.47 -24.63
C GLU A 11 20.48 1.04 -24.50
N ASN A 12 21.28 -0.01 -24.70
CA ASN A 12 20.70 -1.36 -24.83
C ASN A 12 21.47 -2.52 -24.20
N THR A 13 22.17 -2.34 -23.09
CA THR A 13 22.55 -3.50 -22.25
C THR A 13 22.67 -3.17 -20.76
N SER A 14 21.53 -3.10 -20.06
CA SER A 14 21.27 -4.05 -18.96
C SER A 14 19.88 -3.75 -18.37
N LYS A 15 18.87 -4.32 -19.03
CA LYS A 15 17.67 -4.82 -18.35
C LYS A 15 18.10 -5.86 -17.30
N LYS A 16 18.67 -5.42 -16.19
CA LYS A 16 18.43 -6.04 -14.90
C LYS A 16 17.38 -5.16 -14.26
N ASN A 17 16.12 -5.52 -14.52
CA ASN A 17 15.07 -5.36 -13.52
C ASN A 17 15.61 -6.06 -12.26
N SER A 18 16.38 -5.35 -11.45
CA SER A 18 16.46 -5.68 -10.05
C SER A 18 15.00 -5.65 -9.64
N LYS A 19 14.43 -6.82 -9.37
CA LYS A 19 13.21 -6.95 -8.57
C LYS A 19 13.60 -6.28 -7.26
N GLY A 20 13.49 -4.95 -7.23
CA GLY A 20 13.96 -4.12 -6.14
C GLY A 20 13.28 -4.70 -4.93
N LYS A 21 14.07 -5.14 -3.94
CA LYS A 21 13.56 -5.69 -2.68
C LYS A 21 12.31 -4.90 -2.33
N SER A 22 11.14 -5.50 -2.54
CA SER A 22 9.88 -4.87 -2.15
C SER A 22 10.06 -4.65 -0.67
N ASN A 23 10.26 -3.40 -0.28
CA ASN A 23 10.52 -3.08 1.11
C ASN A 23 9.32 -3.63 1.87
N LYS A 24 9.53 -4.44 2.91
CA LYS A 24 8.45 -5.06 3.71
C LYS A 24 7.32 -4.07 4.05
N TRP A 25 7.70 -2.79 4.21
CA TRP A 25 6.80 -1.68 4.45
C TRP A 25 5.94 -1.29 3.25
N ASP A 26 6.45 -1.33 2.00
CA ASP A 26 5.62 -1.06 0.82
C ASP A 26 4.50 -2.09 0.67
N LYS A 27 4.79 -3.37 0.94
CA LYS A 27 3.74 -4.40 1.02
C LYS A 27 2.77 -4.12 2.16
N CYS A 28 3.26 -3.83 3.36
CA CYS A 28 2.42 -3.51 4.52
C CYS A 28 1.47 -2.33 4.25
N LEU A 29 1.94 -1.28 3.56
CA LEU A 29 1.12 -0.13 3.16
C LEU A 29 0.09 -0.47 2.09
N THR A 30 0.44 -1.37 1.16
CA THR A 30 -0.48 -1.87 0.14
C THR A 30 -1.59 -2.69 0.79
N ASP A 31 -1.24 -3.60 1.69
CA ASP A 31 -2.18 -4.41 2.46
C ASP A 31 -3.07 -3.51 3.34
N TYR A 32 -2.50 -2.51 4.02
CA TYR A 32 -3.25 -1.56 4.84
C TYR A 32 -4.36 -0.85 4.04
N LYS A 33 -4.03 -0.38 2.84
CA LYS A 33 -5.01 0.23 1.93
C LYS A 33 -6.06 -0.78 1.46
N ASN A 34 -5.65 -2.00 1.12
CA ASN A 34 -6.56 -3.02 0.58
C ASN A 34 -7.55 -3.52 1.64
N TYR A 35 -7.10 -3.81 2.86
CA TYR A 35 -7.99 -4.21 3.94
C TYR A 35 -9.00 -3.14 4.30
N PHE A 36 -8.62 -1.85 4.28
CA PHE A 36 -9.60 -0.77 4.43
C PHE A 36 -10.64 -0.76 3.30
N LYS A 37 -10.21 -0.97 2.05
CA LYS A 37 -11.10 -0.99 0.89
C LYS A 37 -12.12 -2.14 1.00
N GLU A 38 -11.66 -3.35 1.34
CA GLU A 38 -12.54 -4.51 1.52
C GLU A 38 -13.43 -4.36 2.76
N TYR A 39 -12.91 -3.83 3.87
CA TYR A 39 -13.72 -3.46 5.04
C TYR A 39 -14.89 -2.56 4.62
N LYS A 40 -14.60 -1.46 3.92
CA LYS A 40 -15.63 -0.53 3.46
C LYS A 40 -16.65 -1.23 2.58
N LYS A 41 -16.19 -2.01 1.60
CA LYS A 41 -17.06 -2.75 0.67
C LYS A 41 -18.01 -3.67 1.42
N HIS A 42 -17.49 -4.51 2.32
CA HIS A 42 -18.33 -5.43 3.08
C HIS A 42 -19.20 -4.71 4.11
N TYR A 43 -18.76 -3.59 4.66
CA TYR A 43 -19.58 -2.78 5.55
C TYR A 43 -20.79 -2.17 4.83
N GLU A 44 -20.62 -1.62 3.63
CA GLU A 44 -21.76 -1.09 2.87
C GLU A 44 -22.70 -2.23 2.40
N ASN A 45 -22.16 -3.37 1.98
CA ASN A 45 -22.98 -4.53 1.62
C ASN A 45 -23.72 -5.11 2.83
N SER A 46 -23.12 -5.11 4.02
CA SER A 46 -23.76 -5.65 5.22
C SER A 46 -24.94 -4.80 5.67
N LYS A 47 -24.93 -3.48 5.45
CA LYS A 47 -26.10 -2.61 5.67
C LYS A 47 -27.29 -3.01 4.78
N ASN A 48 -27.03 -3.59 3.61
CA ASN A 48 -28.06 -4.09 2.70
C ASN A 48 -28.51 -5.52 3.05
N GLY A 49 -28.04 -6.10 4.17
CA GLY A 49 -28.43 -7.44 4.62
C GLY A 49 -27.62 -8.59 4.02
N ASP A 50 -26.50 -8.31 3.34
CA ASP A 50 -25.62 -9.35 2.79
C ASP A 50 -24.95 -10.15 3.92
N LYS A 51 -25.35 -11.41 4.08
CA LYS A 51 -24.90 -12.30 5.16
C LYS A 51 -23.40 -12.62 5.09
N VAL A 52 -22.84 -12.74 3.89
CA VAL A 52 -21.41 -12.99 3.70
C VAL A 52 -20.62 -11.77 4.18
N SER A 53 -21.07 -10.59 3.80
CA SER A 53 -20.44 -9.33 4.17
C SER A 53 -20.59 -9.04 5.66
N LEU A 54 -21.74 -9.37 6.28
CA LEU A 54 -21.97 -9.30 7.72
C LEU A 54 -20.92 -10.08 8.52
N SER A 55 -20.48 -11.24 8.03
CA SER A 55 -19.42 -12.03 8.68
C SER A 55 -18.00 -11.60 8.31
N GLN A 56 -17.81 -11.02 7.12
CA GLN A 56 -16.48 -10.65 6.61
C GLN A 56 -16.00 -9.25 7.02
N TYR A 57 -16.89 -8.25 7.12
CA TYR A 57 -16.48 -6.89 7.46
C TYR A 57 -15.75 -6.79 8.82
N PRO A 58 -16.13 -7.54 9.89
CA PRO A 58 -15.42 -7.49 11.16
C PRO A 58 -13.98 -8.01 11.04
N TYR A 59 -13.78 -9.08 10.27
CA TYR A 59 -12.44 -9.62 10.01
C TYR A 59 -11.57 -8.62 9.25
N MET A 60 -12.09 -8.00 8.20
CA MET A 60 -11.35 -7.00 7.42
C MET A 60 -10.97 -5.79 8.27
N ARG A 61 -11.87 -5.34 9.16
CA ARG A 61 -11.60 -4.29 10.12
C ARG A 61 -10.45 -4.66 11.08
N ALA A 62 -10.52 -5.84 11.69
CA ALA A 62 -9.48 -6.30 12.62
C ALA A 62 -8.10 -6.36 11.94
N ARG A 63 -8.03 -6.88 10.70
CA ARG A 63 -6.78 -6.93 9.93
C ARG A 63 -6.25 -5.54 9.59
N TRP A 64 -7.14 -4.61 9.23
CA TRP A 64 -6.78 -3.22 8.97
C TRP A 64 -6.22 -2.53 10.22
N GLU A 65 -6.84 -2.72 11.39
CA GLU A 65 -6.40 -2.17 12.67
C GLU A 65 -5.03 -2.70 13.09
N VAL A 66 -4.78 -4.01 12.94
CA VAL A 66 -3.45 -4.60 13.21
C VAL A 66 -2.36 -3.98 12.31
N LEU A 67 -2.66 -3.74 11.03
CA LEU A 67 -1.72 -3.08 10.12
C LEU A 67 -1.50 -1.61 10.49
N LYS A 68 -2.55 -0.91 10.93
CA LYS A 68 -2.46 0.46 11.44
C LYS A 68 -1.46 0.54 12.60
N GLU A 69 -1.61 -0.32 13.60
CA GLU A 69 -0.70 -0.38 14.74
C GLU A 69 0.73 -0.69 14.32
N ARG A 70 0.90 -1.64 13.40
CA ARG A 70 2.23 -2.00 12.88
C ARG A 70 2.91 -0.82 12.18
N ILE A 71 2.15 -0.03 11.42
CA ILE A 71 2.64 1.18 10.76
C ILE A 71 3.00 2.27 11.79
N ILE A 72 2.19 2.44 12.84
CA ILE A 72 2.48 3.39 13.93
C ILE A 72 3.79 3.01 14.63
N LYS A 73 3.95 1.75 15.01
CA LYS A 73 5.19 1.23 15.62
C LYS A 73 6.40 1.43 14.70
N ALA A 74 6.24 1.16 13.40
CA ALA A 74 7.29 1.38 12.41
C ALA A 74 7.69 2.85 12.29
N HIS A 75 6.71 3.76 12.34
CA HIS A 75 6.95 5.19 12.31
C HIS A 75 7.71 5.65 13.57
N SER A 76 7.26 5.26 14.76
CA SER A 76 7.93 5.59 16.02
C SER A 76 9.37 5.08 16.08
N ASN A 77 9.64 3.93 15.45
CA ASN A 77 10.98 3.34 15.38
C ASN A 77 11.80 3.83 14.17
N ASN A 78 11.40 4.92 13.50
CA ASN A 78 12.07 5.48 12.31
C ASN A 78 12.32 4.46 11.18
N CYS A 79 11.50 3.42 11.09
CA CYS A 79 11.64 2.33 10.12
C CYS A 79 11.03 2.68 8.75
N LEU A 80 10.31 3.79 8.64
CA LEU A 80 9.63 4.24 7.42
C LEU A 80 10.41 5.36 6.74
N THR A 81 10.53 5.26 5.43
CA THR A 81 11.10 6.35 4.61
C THR A 81 10.11 7.52 4.48
N LYS A 82 10.60 8.73 4.18
CA LYS A 82 9.76 9.90 3.90
C LYS A 82 8.67 9.64 2.85
N LYS A 83 8.99 8.87 1.79
CA LYS A 83 8.03 8.47 0.75
C LYS A 83 6.91 7.58 1.31
N GLN A 84 7.25 6.66 2.21
CA GLN A 84 6.29 5.77 2.85
C GLN A 84 5.39 6.52 3.83
N ILE A 85 5.95 7.46 4.60
CA ILE A 85 5.17 8.34 5.48
C ILE A 85 4.16 9.16 4.67
N GLN A 86 4.59 9.78 3.56
CA GLN A 86 3.69 10.49 2.67
C GLN A 86 2.58 9.60 2.10
N LYS A 87 2.87 8.33 1.77
CA LYS A 87 1.85 7.37 1.35
C LYS A 87 0.82 7.11 2.47
N VAL A 88 1.27 6.91 3.71
CA VAL A 88 0.37 6.72 4.88
C VAL A 88 -0.56 7.90 5.04
N VAL A 89 -0.02 9.13 5.01
CA VAL A 89 -0.81 10.36 5.12
C VAL A 89 -1.86 10.44 4.01
N LYS A 90 -1.47 10.16 2.76
CA LYS A 90 -2.41 10.14 1.62
C LYS A 90 -3.50 9.08 1.77
N ILE A 91 -3.18 7.90 2.30
CA ILE A 91 -4.18 6.84 2.56
C ILE A 91 -5.14 7.32 3.66
N ASN A 92 -4.64 7.82 4.78
CA ASN A 92 -5.46 8.28 5.89
C ASN A 92 -6.36 9.46 5.52
N MET A 93 -5.87 10.41 4.72
CA MET A 93 -6.68 11.51 4.22
C MET A 93 -7.86 11.01 3.36
N LYS A 94 -7.63 10.00 2.51
CA LYS A 94 -8.70 9.36 1.75
C LYS A 94 -9.71 8.66 2.65
N ILE A 95 -9.24 7.98 3.70
CA ILE A 95 -10.09 7.32 4.69
C ILE A 95 -11.02 8.35 5.35
N VAL A 96 -10.46 9.43 5.88
CA VAL A 96 -11.22 10.51 6.53
C VAL A 96 -12.28 11.07 5.58
N LYS A 97 -11.90 11.47 4.36
CA LYS A 97 -12.83 11.99 3.34
C LYS A 97 -13.95 10.99 2.94
N THR A 98 -13.70 9.70 3.15
CA THR A 98 -14.65 8.65 2.77
C THR A 98 -15.60 8.27 3.90
N CYS A 99 -15.21 8.53 5.14
CA CYS A 99 -15.96 8.18 6.35
C CYS A 99 -16.68 9.38 6.99
N PHE A 100 -16.24 10.61 6.67
CA PHE A 100 -16.80 11.88 7.11
C PHE A 100 -17.02 12.77 5.88
#